data_AF-A0A1B6C5Y5-F1
#
_entry.id   AF-A0A1B6C5Y5-F1
#
_cell.length_a   1.000
_cell.length_b   1.000
_cell.length_c   1.000
_cell.angle_alpha   90.00
_cell.angle_beta   90.00
_cell.angle_gamma   90.00
#
_symmetry.space_group_name_H-M   'P 1'
#
loop_
_entity.id
_entity.type
_entity.pdbx_description
1 polymer ?
#
loop_
_entity_poly.entity_id
_entity_poly.type
_entity_poly.pdbx_seq_one_letter_code
_entity_poly.pdbx_strand_id
1 'polypeptide(L)'
;SAEKEMKDVMNLEIRLKEAIRTREPYNLTTIKDLQQMYPYLQWMDFFTKLFKPDCQMYNDDPVLVTYPWFFHELGNILRTTDKRVIANWMFWNGANSIVVYLTTKMRRWKDEYTFVTTGTKEEHPRWKKCIKAMGSNALSLKMAVSAMYVRNYFDKRSKRNVI
;
A
#
# COMPACT_ATOMS: atom_id res chain seq x y z
N SER A 1 -7.31 21.38 16.71
CA SER A 1 -5.97 20.99 17.16
C SER A 1 -5.53 19.75 16.39
N ALA A 2 -4.23 19.62 16.08
CA ALA A 2 -3.68 18.48 15.35
C ALA A 2 -3.99 17.13 16.01
N GLU A 3 -4.03 17.09 17.35
CA GLU A 3 -4.38 15.87 18.08
C GLU A 3 -5.80 15.38 17.77
N LYS A 4 -6.78 16.29 17.73
CA LYS A 4 -8.17 15.96 17.38
C LYS A 4 -8.24 15.42 15.95
N GLU A 5 -7.61 16.12 15.01
CA GLU A 5 -7.60 15.69 13.60
C GLU A 5 -6.93 14.32 13.43
N MET A 6 -5.87 14.04 14.19
CA MET A 6 -5.20 12.73 14.15
C MET A 6 -6.05 11.62 14.76
N LYS A 7 -6.86 11.91 15.80
CA LYS A 7 -7.86 10.97 16.31
C LYS A 7 -8.92 10.63 15.26
N ASP A 8 -9.38 11.63 14.50
CA ASP A 8 -10.35 11.40 13.42
C ASP A 8 -9.74 10.55 12.29
N VAL A 9 -8.47 10.81 11.91
CA VAL A 9 -7.72 9.99 10.95
C VAL A 9 -7.57 8.55 11.43
N MET A 10 -7.24 8.34 12.70
CA MET A 10 -7.12 7.01 13.29
C MET A 10 -8.45 6.25 13.27
N ASN A 11 -9.55 6.92 13.63
CA ASN A 11 -10.90 6.33 13.60
C ASN A 11 -11.30 5.93 12.17
N LEU A 12 -10.96 6.74 11.17
CA LEU A 12 -11.17 6.38 9.76
C LEU A 12 -10.33 5.15 9.38
N GLU A 13 -9.06 5.09 9.78
CA GLU A 13 -8.19 3.95 9.50
C GLU A 13 -8.72 2.64 10.13
N ILE A 14 -9.26 2.70 11.35
CA ILE A 14 -9.89 1.55 12.01
C ILE A 14 -11.11 1.07 11.19
N ARG A 15 -12.02 1.98 10.83
CA ARG A 15 -13.21 1.64 10.02
C ARG A 15 -12.83 1.00 8.67
N LEU A 16 -11.80 1.53 8.00
CA LEU A 16 -11.30 0.97 6.75
C LEU A 16 -10.71 -0.43 6.93
N LYS A 17 -10.02 -0.70 8.05
CA LYS A 17 -9.48 -2.02 8.37
C LYS A 17 -10.56 -3.03 8.72
N GLU A 18 -11.57 -2.62 9.49
CA GLU A 18 -12.75 -3.45 9.81
C GLU A 18 -13.58 -3.79 8.56
N ALA A 19 -13.54 -2.91 7.54
CA ALA A 19 -14.14 -3.13 6.23
C ALA A 19 -13.43 -4.24 5.41
N ILE A 20 -12.24 -4.70 5.81
CA ILE A 20 -11.54 -5.79 5.12
C ILE A 20 -11.97 -7.12 5.74
N ARG A 21 -12.79 -7.88 5.00
CA ARG A 21 -13.24 -9.23 5.38
C ARG A 21 -12.68 -10.29 4.42
N THR A 22 -13.57 -11.15 3.93
CA THR A 22 -13.26 -12.31 3.11
C THR A 22 -12.63 -11.89 1.79
N ARG A 23 -11.51 -12.54 1.47
CA ARG A 23 -10.89 -12.44 0.15
C ARG A 23 -11.64 -13.36 -0.81
N GLU A 24 -12.08 -12.82 -1.93
CA GLU A 24 -12.76 -13.56 -2.99
C GLU A 24 -11.86 -13.58 -4.23
N PRO A 25 -11.10 -14.67 -4.45
CA PRO A 25 -10.13 -14.73 -5.54
C PRO A 25 -10.77 -14.86 -6.94
N TYR A 26 -12.07 -15.14 -7.02
CA TYR A 26 -12.80 -15.40 -8.26
C TYR A 26 -14.02 -14.49 -8.42
N ASN A 27 -13.83 -13.19 -8.25
CA ASN A 27 -14.88 -12.20 -8.45
C ASN A 27 -14.52 -11.28 -9.62
N LEU A 28 -14.70 -11.81 -10.82
CA LEU A 28 -14.45 -11.10 -12.07
C LEU A 28 -15.70 -10.34 -12.50
N THR A 29 -15.52 -9.06 -12.81
CA THR A 29 -16.58 -8.17 -13.30
C THR A 29 -16.05 -7.35 -14.48
N THR A 30 -16.87 -6.45 -15.03
CA THR A 30 -16.45 -5.49 -16.06
C THR A 30 -16.35 -4.08 -15.48
N ILE A 31 -15.65 -3.16 -16.14
CA ILE A 31 -15.64 -1.74 -15.71
C ILE A 31 -17.07 -1.16 -15.64
N LYS A 32 -17.92 -1.55 -16.60
CA LYS A 32 -19.33 -1.15 -16.63
C LYS A 32 -20.10 -1.64 -15.40
N ASP A 33 -19.97 -2.90 -15.04
CA ASP A 33 -20.68 -3.47 -13.90
C ASP A 33 -20.10 -2.96 -12.57
N LEU A 34 -18.78 -2.74 -12.52
CA LEU A 34 -18.11 -2.08 -11.39
C LEU A 34 -18.69 -0.69 -11.12
N GLN A 35 -18.99 0.07 -12.18
CA GLN A 35 -19.63 1.39 -12.07
C GLN A 35 -21.04 1.33 -11.48
N GLN A 36 -21.79 0.26 -11.77
CA GLN A 36 -23.12 0.04 -11.21
C GLN A 36 -23.05 -0.40 -9.75
N MET A 37 -22.12 -1.30 -9.41
CA MET A 37 -21.94 -1.83 -8.06
C MET A 37 -21.38 -0.79 -7.08
N TYR A 38 -20.44 0.05 -7.53
CA TYR A 38 -19.70 0.97 -6.67
C TYR A 38 -19.71 2.40 -7.24
N PRO A 39 -20.86 3.11 -7.25
CA PRO A 39 -21.03 4.34 -8.02
C PRO A 39 -20.37 5.59 -7.42
N TYR A 40 -19.59 5.46 -6.34
CA TYR A 40 -18.93 6.59 -5.67
C TYR A 40 -17.66 7.09 -6.39
N LEU A 41 -17.17 6.36 -7.39
CA LEU A 41 -16.06 6.75 -8.24
C LEU A 41 -16.45 6.61 -9.71
N GLN A 42 -15.93 7.50 -10.56
CA GLN A 42 -15.99 7.33 -12.01
C GLN A 42 -14.85 6.37 -12.42
N TRP A 43 -15.12 5.07 -12.43
CA TRP A 43 -14.08 4.04 -12.57
C TRP A 43 -13.35 4.10 -13.90
N MET A 44 -14.09 4.32 -15.00
CA MET A 44 -13.49 4.45 -16.34
C MET A 44 -12.49 5.63 -16.38
N ASP A 45 -12.90 6.79 -15.87
CA ASP A 45 -12.05 7.98 -15.80
C ASP A 45 -10.84 7.75 -14.87
N PHE A 46 -11.07 7.11 -13.73
CA PHE A 46 -10.01 6.77 -12.78
C PHE A 46 -8.95 5.86 -13.41
N PHE A 47 -9.36 4.77 -14.06
CA PHE A 47 -8.40 3.87 -14.69
C PHE A 47 -7.72 4.51 -15.90
N THR A 48 -8.45 5.25 -16.74
CA THR A 48 -7.88 5.96 -17.90
C THR A 48 -6.79 6.95 -17.48
N LYS A 49 -6.96 7.62 -16.33
CA LYS A 49 -5.93 8.53 -15.77
C LYS A 49 -4.77 7.80 -15.10
N LEU A 50 -5.03 6.62 -14.55
CA LEU A 50 -4.02 5.81 -13.87
C LEU A 50 -3.08 5.13 -14.87
N PHE A 51 -3.61 4.64 -15.98
CA PHE A 51 -2.83 4.01 -17.04
C PHE A 51 -2.33 5.03 -18.06
N LYS A 52 -1.16 4.77 -18.65
CA LYS A 52 -0.58 5.62 -19.70
C LYS A 52 -1.47 5.61 -20.95
N PRO A 53 -1.41 6.65 -21.80
CA PRO A 53 -2.25 6.77 -23.00
C PRO A 53 -2.15 5.59 -23.98
N ASP A 54 -1.09 4.79 -23.91
CA ASP A 54 -0.91 3.60 -24.74
C ASP A 54 -1.78 2.40 -24.33
N CYS A 55 -2.48 2.49 -23.19
CA CYS A 55 -3.40 1.49 -22.70
C CYS A 55 -4.84 1.96 -22.94
N GLN A 56 -5.42 1.55 -24.07
CA GLN A 56 -6.82 1.81 -24.36
C GLN A 56 -7.71 0.95 -23.46
N MET A 57 -8.68 1.57 -22.79
CA MET A 57 -9.61 0.89 -21.90
C MET A 57 -11.04 0.93 -22.44
N TYR A 58 -11.79 -0.13 -22.16
CA TYR A 58 -13.15 -0.34 -22.63
C TYR A 58 -14.08 -0.77 -21.49
N ASN A 59 -15.37 -0.52 -21.65
CA ASN A 59 -16.36 -0.77 -20.60
C ASN A 59 -16.47 -2.26 -20.20
N ASP A 60 -16.17 -3.15 -21.14
CA ASP A 60 -16.17 -4.60 -21.00
C ASP A 60 -14.83 -5.17 -20.52
N ASP A 61 -13.81 -4.32 -20.29
CA ASP A 61 -12.53 -4.78 -19.75
C ASP A 61 -12.73 -5.46 -18.38
N PRO A 62 -12.08 -6.61 -18.17
CA PRO A 62 -12.26 -7.38 -16.95
C PRO A 62 -11.56 -6.73 -15.75
N VAL A 63 -12.26 -6.68 -14.63
CA VAL A 63 -11.75 -6.22 -13.34
C VAL A 63 -11.93 -7.33 -12.30
N LEU A 64 -10.83 -7.73 -11.66
CA LEU A 64 -10.88 -8.68 -10.55
C LEU A 64 -11.03 -7.93 -9.22
N VAL A 65 -12.18 -8.05 -8.57
CA VAL A 65 -12.46 -7.40 -7.29
C VAL A 65 -12.22 -8.38 -6.14
N THR A 66 -11.02 -8.36 -5.56
CA THR A 66 -10.61 -9.38 -4.57
C THR A 66 -11.26 -9.25 -3.19
N TYR A 67 -11.89 -8.10 -2.89
CA TYR A 67 -12.56 -7.82 -1.61
C TYR A 67 -13.88 -7.06 -1.85
N PRO A 68 -14.91 -7.70 -2.43
CA PRO A 68 -16.13 -7.00 -2.82
C PRO A 68 -16.85 -6.33 -1.64
N TRP A 69 -16.83 -6.97 -0.47
CA TRP A 69 -17.45 -6.39 0.74
C TRP A 69 -16.75 -5.10 1.19
N PHE A 70 -15.42 -5.01 1.03
CA PHE A 70 -14.70 -3.77 1.31
C PHE A 70 -15.18 -2.63 0.41
N PHE A 71 -15.31 -2.87 -0.91
CA PHE A 71 -15.77 -1.83 -1.84
C PHE A 71 -17.24 -1.43 -1.61
N HIS A 72 -18.08 -2.34 -1.11
CA HIS A 72 -19.42 -2.02 -0.66
C HIS A 72 -19.39 -1.06 0.54
N GLU A 73 -18.69 -1.43 1.62
CA GLU A 73 -18.59 -0.61 2.82
C GLU A 73 -17.86 0.71 2.59
N LEU A 74 -16.88 0.73 1.68
CA LEU A 74 -16.15 1.93 1.31
C LEU A 74 -17.12 3.03 0.85
N GLY A 75 -18.15 2.68 0.08
CA GLY A 75 -19.17 3.66 -0.33
C GLY A 75 -19.88 4.31 0.87
N ASN A 76 -20.22 3.52 1.88
CA ASN A 76 -20.82 4.02 3.11
C ASN A 76 -19.83 4.86 3.95
N ILE A 77 -18.58 4.42 4.07
CA ILE A 77 -17.52 5.14 4.77
C ILE A 77 -17.29 6.50 4.11
N LEU A 78 -17.15 6.56 2.80
CA LEU A 78 -16.93 7.81 2.06
C LEU A 78 -18.10 8.78 2.20
N ARG A 79 -19.34 8.27 2.16
CA ARG A 79 -20.55 9.09 2.30
C ARG A 79 -20.72 9.69 3.71
N THR A 80 -20.30 8.96 4.74
CA THR A 80 -20.50 9.33 6.14
C THR A 80 -19.31 10.03 6.79
N THR A 81 -18.18 10.11 6.09
CA THR A 81 -16.95 10.72 6.62
C THR A 81 -16.74 12.10 6.01
N ASP A 82 -16.40 13.07 6.85
CA ASP A 82 -16.09 14.42 6.39
C ASP A 82 -14.90 14.41 5.41
N LYS A 83 -15.00 15.18 4.31
CA LYS A 83 -13.98 15.26 3.27
C LYS A 83 -12.61 15.70 3.81
N ARG A 84 -12.58 16.56 4.83
CA ARG A 84 -11.35 16.97 5.53
C ARG A 84 -10.68 15.80 6.22
N VAL A 85 -11.44 14.89 6.84
CA VAL A 85 -10.89 13.70 7.50
C VAL A 85 -10.30 12.75 6.45
N ILE A 86 -11.00 12.54 5.34
CA ILE A 86 -10.49 11.73 4.22
C ILE A 86 -9.19 12.33 3.66
N ALA A 87 -9.16 13.64 3.39
CA ALA A 87 -7.98 14.34 2.91
C ALA A 87 -6.81 14.21 3.90
N ASN A 88 -7.05 14.46 5.19
CA ASN A 88 -6.04 14.32 6.24
C ASN A 88 -5.48 12.89 6.30
N TRP A 89 -6.34 11.86 6.16
CA TRP A 89 -5.90 10.47 6.09
C TRP A 89 -5.02 10.19 4.87
N MET A 90 -5.36 10.72 3.69
CA MET A 90 -4.54 10.58 2.48
C MET A 90 -3.18 11.26 2.64
N PHE A 91 -3.13 12.50 3.13
CA PHE A 91 -1.89 13.24 3.37
C PHE A 91 -1.03 12.59 4.45
N TRP A 92 -1.65 12.09 5.53
CA TRP A 92 -0.94 11.36 6.58
C TRP A 92 -0.27 10.10 6.03
N ASN A 93 -0.97 9.28 5.24
CA ASN A 93 -0.39 8.09 4.61
C ASN A 93 0.79 8.45 3.70
N GLY A 94 0.65 9.52 2.90
CA GLY A 94 1.74 10.05 2.07
C GLY A 94 2.95 10.46 2.90
N ALA A 95 2.75 11.32 3.91
CA ALA A 95 3.81 11.79 4.80
C ALA A 95 4.52 10.64 5.54
N ASN A 96 3.75 9.68 6.07
CA ASN A 96 4.25 8.51 6.76
C ASN A 96 5.07 7.60 5.84
N SER A 97 4.72 7.50 4.55
CA SER A 97 5.45 6.70 3.57
C SER A 97 6.82 7.27 3.20
N ILE A 98 6.96 8.60 3.20
CA ILE A 98 8.20 9.28 2.77
C ILE A 98 9.14 9.60 3.94
N VAL A 99 8.63 9.60 5.17
CA VAL A 99 9.37 10.04 6.37
C VAL A 99 10.72 9.34 6.55
N VAL A 100 10.83 8.08 6.13
CA VAL A 100 12.06 7.27 6.19
C VAL A 100 13.21 7.81 5.30
N TYR A 101 12.89 8.71 4.36
CA TYR A 101 13.83 9.36 3.45
C TYR A 101 14.15 10.81 3.82
N LEU A 102 13.44 11.39 4.79
CA LEU A 102 13.60 12.79 5.20
C LEU A 102 14.75 12.96 6.22
N THR A 103 14.82 14.11 6.89
CA THR A 103 15.88 14.44 7.86
C THR A 103 16.01 13.42 9.00
N THR A 104 17.17 13.35 9.64
CA THR A 104 17.40 12.47 10.80
C THR A 104 16.39 12.71 11.92
N LYS A 105 16.01 13.98 12.16
CA LYS A 105 15.01 14.34 13.17
C LYS A 105 13.65 13.69 12.89
N MET A 106 13.17 13.76 11.64
CA MET A 106 11.87 13.19 11.26
C MET A 106 11.88 11.66 11.26
N ARG A 107 12.99 11.06 10.84
CA ARG A 107 13.18 9.60 10.91
C ARG A 107 13.13 9.09 12.35
N ARG A 108 13.73 9.83 13.28
CA ARG A 108 13.69 9.48 14.70
C ARG A 108 12.26 9.41 15.26
N TRP A 109 11.37 10.33 14.87
CA TRP A 109 9.96 10.25 15.25
C TRP A 109 9.29 8.96 14.78
N LYS A 110 9.63 8.49 13.57
CA LYS A 110 9.12 7.22 13.04
C LYS A 110 9.69 6.02 13.77
N ASP A 111 10.98 6.05 14.10
CA ASP A 111 11.62 4.99 14.87
C ASP A 111 11.00 4.89 16.27
N GLU A 112 10.79 6.01 16.97
CA GLU A 112 10.10 6.07 18.27
C GLU A 112 8.68 5.48 18.21
N TYR A 113 7.90 5.86 17.20
CA TYR A 113 6.58 5.25 16.96
C TYR A 113 6.68 3.73 16.69
N THR A 114 7.67 3.30 15.91
CA THR A 114 7.87 1.88 15.59
C THR A 114 8.26 1.08 16.84
N PHE A 115 9.08 1.65 17.73
CA PHE A 115 9.49 1.00 18.98
C PHE A 115 8.30 0.69 19.88
N VAL A 116 7.39 1.67 20.04
CA VAL A 116 6.18 1.50 20.85
C VAL A 116 5.23 0.48 20.21
N THR A 117 5.05 0.52 18.90
CA THR A 117 4.06 -0.33 18.21
C THR A 117 4.52 -1.76 17.96
N THR A 118 5.82 -2.01 17.87
CA THR A 118 6.37 -3.33 17.55
C THR A 118 7.15 -3.98 18.69
N GLY A 119 7.41 -3.24 19.79
CA GLY A 119 8.20 -3.72 20.92
C GLY A 119 9.71 -3.77 20.65
N THR A 120 10.18 -3.30 19.48
CA THR A 120 11.61 -3.22 19.18
C THR A 120 12.28 -2.13 20.02
N LYS A 121 13.47 -2.40 20.57
CA LYS A 121 14.17 -1.49 21.49
C LYS A 121 15.27 -0.65 20.85
N GLU A 122 15.65 -0.94 19.61
CA GLU A 122 16.80 -0.31 18.96
C GLU A 122 16.55 0.01 17.49
N GLU A 123 17.14 1.11 17.03
CA GLU A 123 17.14 1.48 15.62
C GLU A 123 17.99 0.48 14.83
N HIS A 124 17.46 -0.05 13.73
CA HIS A 124 18.30 -0.82 12.81
C HIS A 124 19.43 0.04 12.23
N PRO A 125 20.68 -0.46 12.19
CA PRO A 125 21.78 0.23 11.54
C PRO A 125 21.42 0.70 10.14
N ARG A 126 21.87 1.90 9.76
CA ARG A 126 21.47 2.56 8.50
C ARG A 126 21.71 1.67 7.28
N TRP A 127 22.81 0.91 7.24
CA TRP A 127 23.10 0.00 6.14
C TRP A 127 22.04 -1.10 5.96
N LYS A 128 21.46 -1.63 7.06
CA LYS A 128 20.36 -2.61 6.99
C LYS A 128 19.10 -1.97 6.41
N LYS A 129 18.81 -0.72 6.80
CA LYS A 129 17.71 0.08 6.22
C LYS A 129 17.93 0.28 4.70
N CYS A 130 19.16 0.55 4.26
CA CYS A 130 19.50 0.67 2.83
C CYS A 130 19.33 -0.65 2.06
N ILE A 131 19.80 -1.77 2.59
CA ILE A 131 19.63 -3.09 1.96
C ILE A 131 18.14 -3.42 1.82
N LYS A 132 17.34 -3.16 2.86
CA LYS A 132 15.88 -3.33 2.82
C LYS A 132 15.23 -2.43 1.77
N ALA A 133 15.67 -1.18 1.64
CA ALA A 133 15.19 -0.27 0.61
C ALA A 133 15.50 -0.76 -0.81
N MET A 134 16.71 -1.29 -1.06
CA MET A 134 17.07 -1.86 -2.37
C MET A 134 16.20 -3.07 -2.74
N GLY A 135 15.82 -3.88 -1.75
CA GLY A 135 14.89 -4.99 -1.93
C GLY A 135 13.41 -4.57 -2.02
N SER A 136 13.08 -3.29 -1.82
CA SER A 136 11.70 -2.80 -1.86
C SER A 136 11.21 -2.57 -3.28
N ASN A 137 9.88 -2.56 -3.45
CA ASN A 137 9.24 -2.27 -4.74
C ASN A 137 9.57 -0.86 -5.27
N ALA A 138 9.91 0.09 -4.38
CA ALA A 138 10.24 1.47 -4.78
C ALA A 138 11.53 1.56 -5.60
N LEU A 139 12.56 0.78 -5.25
CA LEU A 139 13.83 0.73 -6.02
C LEU A 139 13.86 -0.44 -7.00
N SER A 140 13.08 -1.49 -6.76
CA SER A 140 12.96 -2.67 -7.64
C SER A 140 14.30 -3.35 -7.97
N LEU A 141 15.31 -3.21 -7.11
CA LEU A 141 16.64 -3.80 -7.28
C LEU A 141 16.78 -5.21 -6.70
N LYS A 142 15.68 -5.80 -6.23
CA LYS A 142 15.68 -7.14 -5.58
C LYS A 142 16.40 -8.19 -6.43
N MET A 143 16.11 -8.26 -7.73
CA MET A 143 16.73 -9.23 -8.63
C MET A 143 18.23 -8.97 -8.83
N ALA A 144 18.64 -7.70 -8.97
CA ALA A 144 20.04 -7.34 -9.11
C ALA A 144 20.84 -7.71 -7.85
N VAL A 145 20.32 -7.36 -6.67
CA VAL A 145 20.94 -7.70 -5.37
C VAL A 145 21.00 -9.22 -5.17
N SER A 146 19.94 -9.95 -5.51
CA SER A 146 19.94 -11.42 -5.46
C SER A 146 20.95 -12.04 -6.43
N ALA A 147 21.07 -11.52 -7.65
CA ALA A 147 22.04 -12.01 -8.62
C ALA A 147 23.49 -11.76 -8.16
N MET A 148 23.77 -10.61 -7.56
CA MET A 148 25.07 -10.32 -6.95
C MET A 148 25.38 -11.30 -5.83
N TYR A 149 24.41 -11.59 -4.95
CA TYR A 149 24.60 -12.56 -3.88
C TYR A 149 24.92 -13.97 -4.42
N VAL A 150 24.13 -14.46 -5.38
CA VAL A 150 24.34 -15.79 -5.99
C VAL A 150 25.71 -15.89 -6.64
N ARG A 151 26.16 -14.86 -7.37
CA ARG A 151 27.46 -14.86 -8.05
C ARG A 151 28.65 -14.93 -7.09
N ASN A 152 28.54 -14.33 -5.91
CA ASN A 152 29.65 -14.22 -4.97
C ASN A 152 29.64 -15.30 -3.87
N TYR A 153 28.46 -15.80 -3.49
CA TYR A 153 28.30 -16.59 -2.27
C TYR A 153 27.56 -17.92 -2.44
N PHE A 154 26.98 -18.21 -3.61
CA PHE A 154 26.22 -19.45 -3.81
C PHE A 154 27.04 -20.47 -4.63
N ASP A 155 27.45 -21.57 -3.99
CA ASP A 155 28.15 -22.65 -4.66
C ASP A 155 27.21 -23.42 -5.61
N LYS A 156 27.69 -23.67 -6.83
CA LYS A 156 26.97 -24.47 -7.82
C LYS A 156 26.74 -25.91 -7.34
N ARG A 157 27.56 -26.44 -6.43
CA ARG A 157 27.34 -27.79 -5.85
C ARG A 157 26.12 -27.83 -4.94
N SER A 158 25.87 -26.77 -4.17
CA SER A 158 24.66 -26.64 -3.34
C SER A 158 23.37 -26.72 -4.16
N LYS A 159 23.38 -26.26 -5.43
CA LYS A 159 22.23 -26.41 -6.34
C LYS A 159 21.93 -27.87 -6.70
N ARG A 160 22.95 -28.73 -6.79
CA ARG A 160 22.80 -30.13 -7.23
C ARG A 160 22.29 -31.05 -6.13
N ASN A 161 22.48 -30.67 -4.87
CA ASN A 161 22.10 -31.46 -3.70
C ASN A 161 20.74 -31.06 -3.12
N VAL A 162 20.01 -30.16 -3.78
CA VAL A 162 18.62 -29.82 -3.46
C VAL A 162 17.75 -30.54 -4.50
N ILE A 163 17.42 -31.80 -4.20
CA ILE A 163 16.35 -32.57 -4.84
C ILE A 163 15.41 -32.97 -3.72
#